data_AF-A0A259MC48-F1
#
_entry.id   AF-A0A259MC48-F1
#
_cell.length_a   1.000
_cell.length_b   1.000
_cell.length_c   1.000
_cell.angle_alpha   90.00
_cell.angle_beta   90.00
_cell.angle_gamma   90.00
#
_symmetry.space_group_name_H-M   'P 1'
#
loop_
_entity.id
_entity.type
_entity.pdbx_description
1 polymer ?
#
loop_
_entity_poly.entity_id
_entity_poly.type
_entity_poly.pdbx_seq_one_letter_code
_entity_poly.pdbx_strand_id
1 'polypeptide(L)' 'MAIVCICDGCGKQEPAEHWPGGIFKPSHWFGRKDDDGEQLACSRECIEKVAAKSGKTALVLPI' A
#
# COMPACT_ATOMS: atom_id res chain seq x y z
N MET A 1 16.97 -9.88 8.14
CA MET A 1 16.32 -9.59 6.84
C MET A 1 15.35 -8.44 7.07
N ALA A 2 15.54 -7.31 6.41
CA ALA A 2 14.57 -6.21 6.49
C ALA A 2 13.36 -6.58 5.64
N ILE A 3 12.15 -6.48 6.20
CA ILE A 3 10.93 -6.61 5.40
C ILE A 3 10.74 -5.28 4.67
N VAL A 4 10.59 -5.35 3.34
CA VAL A 4 10.37 -4.19 2.49
C VAL A 4 8.95 -4.21 1.96
N CYS A 5 8.31 -3.05 1.95
CA CYS A 5 7.06 -2.81 1.25
C CYS A 5 7.37 -2.32 -0.15
N ILE A 6 6.62 -2.81 -1.13
CA ILE A 6 6.76 -2.44 -2.54
C ILE A 6 5.46 -1.75 -2.97
N CYS A 7 5.58 -0.57 -3.58
CA CYS A 7 4.43 0.17 -4.10
C CYS A 7 3.95 -0.44 -5.41
N ASP A 8 2.68 -0.85 -5.49
CA ASP A 8 2.06 -1.41 -6.70
C ASP A 8 1.89 -0.38 -7.82
N GLY A 9 1.89 0.91 -7.48
CA GLY A 9 1.73 2.00 -8.45
C GLY A 9 3.02 2.35 -9.19
N CYS A 10 4.15 2.38 -8.50
CA CYS A 10 5.43 2.89 -9.03
C CYS A 10 6.64 1.99 -8.76
N GLY A 11 6.50 0.90 -8.01
CA GLY A 11 7.59 -0.02 -7.67
C GLY A 11 8.55 0.48 -6.59
N LYS A 12 8.30 1.65 -5.98
CA LYS A 12 9.12 2.18 -4.87
C LYS A 12 9.18 1.15 -3.74
N GLN A 13 10.37 0.92 -3.21
CA GLN A 13 10.60 0.05 -2.06
C GLN A 13 10.93 0.89 -0.83
N GLU A 14 10.35 0.54 0.31
CA GLU A 14 10.65 1.19 1.58
C GLU A 14 10.58 0.17 2.73
N PRO A 15 11.41 0.33 3.78
CA PRO A 15 11.35 -0.58 4.92
C PRO A 15 9.97 -0.57 5.57
N ALA A 16 9.46 -1.76 5.88
CA ALA A 16 8.25 -1.90 6.69
C ALA A 16 8.50 -1.40 8.12
N GLU A 17 7.46 -0.85 8.75
CA GLU A 17 7.52 -0.38 10.13
C GLU A 17 7.25 -1.56 11.09
N HIS A 18 8.07 -1.66 12.14
CA HIS A 18 7.86 -2.60 13.23
C HIS A 18 7.05 -1.93 14.33
N TRP A 19 5.87 -2.48 14.60
CA TRP A 19 5.03 -2.09 15.73
C TRP A 19 4.88 -3.27 16.70
N PRO A 20 4.48 -3.04 17.97
CA PRO A 20 4.33 -4.11 18.96
C PRO A 20 3.39 -5.26 18.53
N GLY A 21 2.53 -5.03 17.54
CA GLY A 21 1.61 -6.02 16.96
C GLY A 21 2.09 -6.70 15.67
N GLY A 22 3.31 -6.43 15.19
CA GLY A 22 3.83 -7.04 13.97
C GLY A 22 4.49 -6.05 13.00
N ILE A 23 4.56 -6.47 11.75
CA ILE A 23 5.24 -5.74 10.67
C ILE A 23 4.17 -5.14 9.78
N PHE A 24 4.23 -3.82 9.62
CA PHE A 24 3.21 -3.06 8.91
C PHE A 24 3.84 -2.26 7.78
N LYS A 25 3.01 -1.92 6.78
CA LYS A 25 3.40 -0.92 5.77
C LYS A 25 3.78 0.41 6.46
N PRO A 26 4.61 1.25 5.83
CA PRO A 26 4.87 2.58 6.34
C PRO A 26 3.55 3.34 6.58
N SER A 27 3.48 4.06 7.70
CA SER A 27 2.29 4.76 8.17
C SER A 27 1.74 5.76 7.13
N HIS A 28 2.63 6.39 6.38
CA HIS A 28 2.29 7.36 5.33
C HIS A 28 1.91 6.71 3.98
N TRP A 29 2.01 5.40 3.84
CA TRP A 29 1.54 4.71 2.63
C TRP A 29 0.03 4.50 2.69
N PHE A 30 -0.57 4.37 1.53
CA PHE A 30 -1.97 3.99 1.35
C PHE A 30 -2.04 2.49 1.14
N GLY A 31 -3.02 1.83 1.75
CA GLY A 31 -3.24 0.40 1.59
C GLY A 31 -4.71 0.12 1.42
N ARG A 32 -5.07 -0.73 0.47
CA ARG A 32 -6.42 -1.27 0.37
C ARG A 32 -6.35 -2.78 0.30
N LYS A 33 -7.37 -3.44 0.85
CA LYS A 33 -7.51 -4.88 0.78
C LYS A 33 -8.87 -5.20 0.20
N ASP A 34 -8.87 -5.97 -0.88
CA ASP A 34 -10.06 -6.44 -1.54
C ASP A 34 -9.92 -7.94 -1.88
N ASP A 35 -10.85 -8.47 -2.68
CA ASP A 35 -10.86 -9.89 -3.07
C ASP A 35 -9.62 -10.31 -3.87
N ASP A 36 -8.90 -9.38 -4.52
CA ASP A 36 -7.66 -9.66 -5.25
C ASP A 36 -6.41 -9.59 -4.35
N GLY A 37 -6.59 -9.24 -3.07
CA GLY A 37 -5.52 -9.18 -2.07
C GLY A 37 -5.26 -7.78 -1.53
N GLU A 38 -4.13 -7.63 -0.84
CA GLU A 38 -3.66 -6.33 -0.34
C GLU A 38 -2.86 -5.60 -1.42
N GLN A 39 -3.16 -4.32 -1.60
CA GLN A 39 -2.47 -3.43 -2.53
C GLN A 39 -1.95 -2.22 -1.78
N LEU A 40 -0.68 -1.91 -1.99
CA LEU A 40 0.08 -0.89 -1.29
C LEU A 40 0.52 0.20 -2.26
N ALA A 41 0.36 1.46 -1.85
CA ALA A 41 0.73 2.61 -2.64
C ALA A 41 1.45 3.65 -1.77
N CYS A 42 2.62 4.10 -2.20
CA CYS A 42 3.41 5.09 -1.46
C CYS A 42 2.84 6.51 -1.49
N SER A 43 1.86 6.79 -2.35
CA SER A 43 1.24 8.11 -2.51
C SER A 43 -0.19 8.01 -2.99
N ARG A 44 -0.95 9.10 -2.84
CA ARG A 44 -2.33 9.19 -3.33
C ARG A 44 -2.42 9.04 -4.85
N GLU A 45 -1.46 9.58 -5.58
CA GLU A 45 -1.37 9.38 -7.03
C GLU A 45 -1.15 7.90 -7.40
N CYS A 46 -0.36 7.17 -6.61
CA CYS A 46 -0.11 5.76 -6.85
C CYS A 46 -1.37 4.92 -6.59
N ILE A 47 -2.14 5.22 -5.53
CA ILE A 47 -3.39 4.49 -5.29
C ILE A 47 -4.42 4.78 -6.39
N GLU A 48 -4.46 6.00 -6.93
CA GLU A 48 -5.29 6.33 -8.08
C GLU A 48 -4.87 5.60 -9.35
N LYS A 49 -3.55 5.47 -9.62
CA LYS A 49 -3.04 4.67 -10.74
C LYS A 49 -3.41 3.19 -10.60
N VAL A 50 -3.26 2.63 -9.40
CA VAL A 50 -3.63 1.23 -9.12
C VAL A 50 -5.14 1.04 -9.27
N ALA A 51 -5.94 1.97 -8.73
CA ALA A 51 -7.39 1.98 -8.86
C ALA A 51 -7.86 2.05 -10.32
N ALA A 52 -7.28 2.95 -11.12
CA ALA A 52 -7.58 3.07 -12.54
C ALA A 52 -7.22 1.80 -13.33
N LYS A 53 -6.07 1.19 -13.06
CA LYS A 53 -5.65 -0.07 -13.71
C LYS A 53 -6.54 -1.26 -13.35
N SER A 54 -7.03 -1.30 -12.11
CA SER A 54 -7.87 -2.40 -11.61
C SER A 54 -9.37 -2.18 -11.84
N GLY A 55 -9.77 -1.00 -12.31
CA GLY A 55 -11.20 -0.63 -12.44
C GLY A 55 -11.92 -0.47 -11.09
N LYS A 56 -11.16 -0.26 -10.00
CA LYS A 56 -11.69 -0.19 -8.62
C LYS A 56 -11.62 1.23 -8.07
N THR A 57 -12.23 1.47 -6.91
CA THR A 57 -12.19 2.78 -6.26
C THR A 57 -10.81 3.05 -5.65
N ALA A 58 -10.38 4.31 -5.69
CA ALA A 58 -9.19 4.77 -4.95
C ALA A 58 -9.49 5.03 -3.46
N LEU A 59 -10.64 4.53 -2.97
CA LEU A 59 -11.09 4.78 -1.61
C LEU A 59 -10.26 3.92 -0.66
N VAL A 60 -9.49 4.60 0.19
CA VAL A 60 -8.63 3.97 1.18
C VAL A 60 -9.32 4.19 2.52
N LEU A 61 -9.57 3.13 3.28
CA LEU A 61 -10.03 3.29 4.66
C LEU A 61 -8.92 4.02 5.43
N PRO A 62 -9.23 5.12 6.14
CA PRO A 62 -8.30 5.68 7.10
C PRO A 62 -8.06 4.64 8.20
N ILE A 63 -6.79 4.44 8.54
CA ILE A 63 -6.35 3.56 9.63
C ILE A 63 -6.43 4.31 10.95
#